data_AF-Q46YP0-F1
#
_entry.id   AF-Q46YP0-F1
#
_cell.length_a   1.000
_cell.length_b   1.000
_cell.length_c   1.000
_cell.angle_alpha   90.00
_cell.angle_beta   90.00
_cell.angle_gamma   90.00
#
_symmetry.space_group_name_H-M   'P 1'
#
loop_
_entity.id
_entity.type
_entity.pdbx_description
1 polymer ?
#
loop_
_entity_poly.entity_id
_entity_poly.type
_entity_poly.pdbx_seq_one_letter_code
_entity_poly.pdbx_strand_id
1 'polypeptide(L)' 'MDAKTFIEKFGTDEATRVAVAAGTNYSYFSQIAHGHRRPSVQLADRLVEASGSRLSFEALMRSKRDKPKAGTTAGHSKAA' A
#
# COMPACT_ATOMS: atom_id res chain seq x y z
N MET A 1 -7.19 -2.29 -2.49
CA MET A 1 -6.42 -3.03 -1.46
C MET A 1 -5.02 -2.46 -1.34
N ASP A 2 -4.26 -2.81 -0.30
CA ASP A 2 -2.83 -2.42 -0.20
C ASP A 2 -1.92 -3.36 -1.01
N ALA A 3 -0.66 -2.97 -1.19
CA ALA A 3 0.30 -3.75 -1.98
C ALA A 3 0.65 -5.11 -1.35
N LYS A 4 0.59 -5.27 -0.03
CA LYS A 4 0.86 -6.55 0.64
C LYS A 4 -0.27 -7.54 0.37
N THR A 5 -1.51 -7.10 0.59
CA THR A 5 -2.70 -7.91 0.28
C THR A 5 -2.76 -8.26 -1.21
N PHE A 6 -2.29 -7.38 -2.10
CA PHE A 6 -2.23 -7.68 -3.52
C PHE A 6 -1.29 -8.86 -3.83
N ILE A 7 -0.07 -8.87 -3.26
CA ILE A 7 0.89 -9.98 -3.43
C ILE A 7 0.31 -11.28 -2.84
N GLU A 8 -0.30 -11.21 -1.66
CA GLU A 8 -0.89 -12.38 -1.00
C GLU A 8 -2.05 -12.98 -1.81
N LYS A 9 -2.84 -12.15 -2.49
CA LYS A 9 -4.03 -12.57 -3.23
C LYS A 9 -3.73 -13.05 -4.66
N PHE A 10 -2.83 -12.39 -5.37
CA PHE A 10 -2.58 -12.65 -6.79
C PHE A 10 -1.19 -13.26 -7.07
N GLY A 11 -0.33 -13.30 -6.06
CA GLY A 11 1.02 -13.86 -6.17
C GLY A 11 2.04 -12.90 -6.77
N THR A 12 3.28 -13.39 -6.80
CA THR A 12 4.47 -12.65 -7.26
C THR A 12 4.41 -12.34 -8.75
N ASP A 13 3.85 -13.22 -9.58
CA ASP A 13 3.83 -13.06 -11.03
C ASP A 13 2.94 -11.88 -11.45
N GLU A 14 1.73 -11.79 -10.88
CA GLU A 14 0.83 -10.67 -11.15
C GLU A 14 1.39 -9.36 -10.57
N ALA A 15 1.98 -9.39 -9.38
CA ALA A 15 2.65 -8.23 -8.81
C ALA A 15 3.81 -7.73 -9.70
N THR A 16 4.56 -8.65 -10.29
CA THR A 16 5.63 -8.33 -11.25
C THR A 16 5.06 -7.70 -12.52
N ARG A 17 3.98 -8.25 -13.08
CA ARG A 17 3.32 -7.68 -14.26
C ARG A 17 2.83 -6.25 -14.01
N VAL A 18 2.14 -6.01 -12.89
CA VAL A 18 1.65 -4.67 -12.52
C VAL A 18 2.81 -3.70 -12.30
N ALA A 19 3.86 -4.13 -11.61
CA ALA A 19 5.05 -3.30 -11.37
C ALA A 19 5.74 -2.89 -12.68
N VAL A 20 5.92 -3.83 -13.61
CA VAL A 20 6.52 -3.55 -14.92
C VAL A 20 5.63 -2.64 -15.76
N ALA A 21 4.32 -2.89 -15.80
CA ALA A 21 3.36 -2.04 -16.51
C ALA A 21 3.34 -0.61 -15.97
N ALA A 22 3.52 -0.43 -14.66
CA ALA A 22 3.65 0.89 -14.04
C ALA A 22 5.03 1.56 -14.22
N GLY A 23 5.98 0.89 -14.88
CA GLY A 23 7.33 1.40 -15.14
C GLY A 23 8.29 1.28 -13.95
N THR A 24 8.12 0.26 -13.11
CA THR A 24 9.04 -0.09 -12.01
C THR A 24 9.36 -1.59 -12.05
N ASN A 25 9.79 -2.18 -10.93
CA ASN A 25 10.09 -3.61 -10.82
C ASN A 25 9.50 -4.22 -9.54
N TYR A 26 9.50 -5.56 -9.50
CA TYR A 26 8.97 -6.31 -8.37
C TYR A 26 9.69 -6.00 -7.05
N SER A 27 11.02 -5.89 -7.05
CA SER A 27 11.77 -5.57 -5.82
C SER A 27 11.33 -4.25 -5.20
N TYR A 28 11.13 -3.21 -6.01
CA TYR A 28 10.65 -1.92 -5.54
C TYR A 28 9.19 -2.02 -5.06
N PHE A 29 8.33 -2.73 -5.80
CA PHE A 29 6.95 -2.99 -5.41
C PHE A 29 6.85 -3.73 -4.07
N SER A 30 7.69 -4.75 -3.84
CA SER A 30 7.80 -5.48 -2.58
C SER A 30 8.25 -4.56 -1.43
N GLN A 31 9.21 -3.66 -1.67
CA GLN A 31 9.59 -2.66 -0.67
C GLN A 31 8.43 -1.72 -0.29
N ILE A 32 7.56 -1.37 -1.24
CA ILE A 32 6.32 -0.62 -0.96
C ILE A 32 5.37 -1.48 -0.12
N ALA A 33 5.14 -2.74 -0.52
CA ALA A 33 4.25 -3.68 0.18
C ALA A 33 4.65 -3.91 1.65
N HIS A 34 5.95 -3.99 1.95
CA HIS A 34 6.43 -4.15 3.32
C HIS A 34 6.54 -2.83 4.10
N GLY A 35 6.35 -1.69 3.42
CA GLY A 35 6.38 -0.35 3.98
C GLY A 35 7.78 0.24 4.16
N HIS A 36 8.78 -0.30 3.44
CA HIS A 36 10.16 0.21 3.44
C HIS A 36 10.32 1.47 2.56
N ARG A 37 9.46 1.60 1.54
CA ARG A 37 9.45 2.74 0.62
C ARG A 37 8.04 3.27 0.45
N ARG A 38 7.96 4.58 0.18
CA ARG A 38 6.74 5.22 -0.28
C ARG A 38 6.92 5.56 -1.77
N PRO A 39 6.01 5.15 -2.65
CA PRO A 39 6.08 5.54 -4.05
C PRO A 39 5.84 7.05 -4.20
N SER A 40 6.25 7.61 -5.33
CA SER A 40 5.78 8.94 -5.73
C SER A 40 4.30 8.88 -6.11
N VAL A 41 3.62 10.04 -6.07
CA VAL A 41 2.21 10.16 -6.48
C VAL A 41 1.99 9.61 -7.88
N GLN A 42 2.84 9.97 -8.84
CA GLN A 42 2.76 9.49 -10.22
C GLN A 42 2.99 7.98 -10.35
N LEU A 43 3.84 7.38 -9.50
CA LEU A 43 4.03 5.93 -9.53
C LEU A 43 2.84 5.21 -8.88
N ALA A 44 2.29 5.75 -7.79
CA ALA A 44 1.11 5.19 -7.14
C ALA A 44 -0.10 5.18 -8.10
N ASP A 45 -0.29 6.27 -8.85
CA ASP A 45 -1.36 6.37 -9.86
C ASP A 45 -1.20 5.32 -10.97
N ARG A 46 0.00 5.21 -11.55
CA ARG A 46 0.31 4.17 -12.55
C ARG A 46 0.13 2.75 -12.03
N LEU A 47 0.46 2.48 -10.76
CA LEU A 47 0.24 1.17 -10.14
C LEU A 47 -1.26 0.86 -9.99
N VAL A 48 -2.07 1.85 -9.63
CA VAL A 48 -3.54 1.69 -9.54
C VAL A 48 -4.12 1.39 -10.91
N GLU A 49 -3.74 2.15 -11.93
CA GLU A 49 -4.18 1.95 -13.30
C GLU A 49 -3.74 0.57 -13.84
N ALA A 50 -2.46 0.23 -13.72
CA ALA A 50 -1.90 -1.05 -14.16
C ALA A 50 -2.53 -2.26 -13.45
N SER A 51 -2.98 -2.08 -12.20
CA SER A 51 -3.70 -3.12 -11.46
C SER A 51 -5.19 -3.23 -11.81
N GLY A 52 -5.71 -2.35 -12.67
CA GLY A 52 -7.14 -2.27 -12.98
C GLY A 52 -7.97 -1.83 -11.77
N SER A 53 -7.50 -0.80 -11.04
CA SER A 53 -8.14 -0.28 -9.81
C SER A 53 -8.22 -1.28 -8.64
N ARG A 54 -7.46 -2.37 -8.68
CA ARG A 54 -7.39 -3.34 -7.58
C ARG A 54 -6.55 -2.77 -6.42
N LEU A 55 -5.45 -2.08 -6.72
CA LEU A 55 -4.67 -1.33 -5.74
C LEU A 55 -5.38 -0.03 -5.37
N SER A 56 -5.22 0.40 -4.12
CA SER A 56 -5.73 1.69 -3.65
C SER A 56 -4.59 2.70 -3.59
N PHE A 57 -4.78 3.84 -4.25
CA PHE A 57 -3.85 4.97 -4.19
C PHE A 57 -3.58 5.39 -2.75
N GLU A 58 -4.64 5.55 -1.95
CA GLU A 58 -4.54 5.93 -0.55
C GLU A 58 -3.73 4.91 0.26
N ALA A 59 -3.94 3.61 0.01
CA ALA A 59 -3.20 2.55 0.70
C ALA A 59 -1.71 2.51 0.32
N LEU A 60 -1.36 2.81 -0.94
CA LEU A 60 0.03 2.92 -1.41
C LEU A 60 0.75 4.13 -0.82
N MET A 61 0.02 5.24 -0.63
CA MET A 61 0.54 6.49 -0.10
C MET A 61 0.57 6.54 1.43
N ARG A 62 -0.19 5.68 2.11
CA ARG A 62 -0.19 5.58 3.57
C ARG A 62 1.10 4.93 4.05
N SER A 63 1.95 5.72 4.71
CA SER A 63 3.19 5.20 5.30
C SER A 63 2.86 4.24 6.44
N LYS A 64 3.60 3.15 6.62
CA LYS A 64 3.40 2.22 7.76
C LYS A 64 3.62 2.90 9.13
N ARG A 65 4.32 4.05 9.16
CA ARG A 65 4.44 4.94 10.33
C ARG A 65 3.11 5.59 10.74
N ASP A 66 2.17 5.72 9.81
CA ASP A 66 0.87 6.35 10.03
C ASP A 66 -0.22 5.35 10.45
N LYS A 67 0.14 4.09 10.77
CA LYS A 67 -0.83 3.22 11.46
C LYS A 67 -1.11 3.86 12.83
N PRO A 68 -2.35 4.32 13.12
CA PRO A 68 -2.69 4.60 14.49
C PRO A 68 -2.43 3.32 15.28
N LYS A 69 -1.71 3.43 16.39
CA LYS A 69 -1.60 2.35 17.38
C LYS A 69 -3.02 1.85 17.62
N ALA A 70 -3.30 0.60 17.27
CA ALA A 70 -4.51 -0.07 17.71
C ALA A 70 -4.41 -0.17 19.25
N GLY A 71 -4.95 0.83 19.95
CA GLY A 71 -4.83 0.92 21.41
C GLY A 71 -4.89 2.32 22.00
N THR A 72 -5.70 3.26 21.48
CA THR A 72 -6.04 4.47 22.23
C THR A 72 -7.52 4.78 22.09
N THR A 73 -8.34 3.93 22.71
CA THR A 73 -9.60 4.39 23.31
C THR A 73 -9.24 5.33 24.45
N ALA A 74 -9.07 6.61 24.14
CA ALA A 74 -9.13 7.66 25.14
C ALA A 74 -10.59 7.80 25.60
N GLY A 75 -11.02 6.88 26.48
CA GLY A 75 -12.19 7.09 27.32
C GLY A 75 -11.83 8.07 28.42
N HIS A 76 -11.82 9.37 28.11
CA HIS A 76 -11.94 10.39 29.14
C HIS A 76 -13.41 10.50 29.53
N SER A 77 -13.83 9.67 30.49
CA SER A 77 -15.00 9.97 31.31
C SER A 77 -14.50 10.56 32.62
N LYS A 78 -14.40 11.89 32.66
CA LYS A 78 -14.22 12.65 33.90
C LYS A 78 -15.54 13.35 34.23
N ALA A 79 -16.02 13.07 35.44
CA ALA A 79 -16.92 13.85 36.29
C ALA A 79 -18.37 14.11 35.81
N ALA A 80 -19.32 13.56 36.56
CA ALA A 80 -20.21 14.34 37.43
C ALA A 80 -20.73 13.43 38.56
#